data_AF-A0A379AIH8-F1
#
_entry.id   AF-A0A379AIH8-F1
#
_cell.length_a   1.000
_cell.length_b   1.000
_cell.length_c   1.000
_cell.angle_alpha   90.00
_cell.angle_beta   90.00
_cell.angle_gamma   90.00
#
_symmetry.space_group_name_H-M   'P 1'
#
loop_
_entity.id
_entity.type
_entity.pdbx_description
1 polymer ?
#
loop_
_entity_poly.entity_id
_entity_poly.type
_entity_poly.pdbx_seq_one_letter_code
_entity_poly.pdbx_strand_id
1 'polypeptide(L)'
;MMKKRVGRIITIGSVVGTMGNAGQANYAAAKAGLIGFSKSLAREIASRGITVNVVAPGFIETDMTRALNEDQRSGILAEVPAGRLGDAQEIANAVAFLASDEAAYINR
;
A
#
# COMPACT_ATOMS: atom_id res chain seq x y z
N MET A 1 6.65 -4.23 -20.85
CA MET A 1 7.35 -3.11 -20.19
C MET A 1 8.84 -3.05 -20.53
N MET A 2 9.65 -4.09 -20.26
CA MET A 2 11.12 -4.02 -20.42
C MET A 2 11.65 -3.69 -21.82
N LYS A 3 10.96 -4.11 -22.89
CA LYS A 3 11.28 -3.72 -24.29
C LYS A 3 10.78 -2.32 -24.66
N LYS A 4 9.63 -1.91 -24.08
CA LYS A 4 9.01 -0.59 -24.32
C LYS A 4 9.65 0.54 -23.49
N ARG A 5 10.51 0.20 -22.51
CA ARG A 5 11.22 1.12 -21.62
C ARG A 5 10.33 2.12 -20.88
N VAL A 6 9.10 1.69 -20.58
CA VAL A 6 8.14 2.42 -19.77
C VAL A 6 7.27 1.43 -19.01
N GLY A 7 6.92 1.76 -17.77
CA GLY A 7 5.94 1.03 -16.99
C GLY A 7 5.86 1.48 -15.54
N ARG A 8 4.82 1.00 -14.85
CA ARG A 8 4.54 1.23 -13.44
C ARG A 8 4.12 -0.11 -12.82
N ILE A 9 4.73 -0.48 -11.70
CA ILE A 9 4.31 -1.62 -10.88
C ILE A 9 3.95 -1.05 -9.52
N ILE A 10 2.70 -1.24 -9.10
CA ILE A 10 2.20 -0.70 -7.83
C ILE A 10 1.59 -1.85 -7.05
N THR A 11 2.19 -2.18 -5.90
CA THR A 11 1.70 -3.25 -5.02
C THR A 11 0.89 -2.65 -3.88
N ILE A 12 -0.25 -3.26 -3.55
CA ILE A 12 -1.05 -2.87 -2.38
C ILE A 12 -0.49 -3.56 -1.13
N GLY A 13 0.24 -2.77 -0.35
CA GLY A 13 0.77 -3.09 0.97
C GLY A 13 -0.28 -3.03 2.08
N SER A 14 0.16 -2.70 3.29
CA SER A 14 -0.67 -2.42 4.45
C SER A 14 0.19 -1.76 5.52
N VAL A 15 -0.39 -0.89 6.34
CA VAL A 15 0.26 -0.35 7.55
C VAL A 15 0.77 -1.46 8.47
N VAL A 16 0.09 -2.63 8.50
CA VAL A 16 0.49 -3.82 9.26
C VAL A 16 1.84 -4.39 8.79
N GLY A 17 2.21 -4.18 7.53
CA GLY A 17 3.54 -4.55 7.03
C GLY A 17 4.68 -3.69 7.57
N THR A 18 4.37 -2.55 8.21
CA THR A 18 5.37 -1.64 8.78
C THR A 18 5.33 -1.61 10.30
N MET A 19 4.13 -1.63 10.90
CA MET A 19 3.96 -1.56 12.36
C MET A 19 3.72 -2.92 13.03
N GLY A 20 3.36 -3.96 12.25
CA GLY A 20 2.85 -5.22 12.79
C GLY A 20 1.40 -5.13 13.25
N ASN A 21 0.80 -6.25 13.61
CA ASN A 21 -0.49 -6.30 14.31
C ASN A 21 -0.63 -7.65 15.02
N ALA A 22 -1.09 -7.63 16.27
CA ALA A 22 -1.27 -8.86 17.04
C ALA A 22 -2.27 -9.80 16.34
N GLY A 23 -1.97 -11.09 16.30
CA GLY A 23 -2.78 -12.09 15.58
C GLY A 23 -2.59 -12.11 14.05
N GLN A 24 -1.74 -11.23 13.49
CA GLN A 24 -1.52 -11.12 12.05
C GLN A 24 -0.06 -11.31 11.62
N ALA A 25 0.72 -12.16 12.32
CA ALA A 25 2.15 -12.34 12.04
C ALA A 25 2.43 -12.78 10.58
N ASN A 26 1.63 -13.69 10.05
CA ASN A 26 1.71 -14.15 8.65
C ASN A 26 1.42 -13.00 7.65
N TYR A 27 0.39 -12.20 7.91
CA TYR A 27 0.02 -11.08 7.07
C TYR A 27 1.06 -9.95 7.15
N ALA A 28 1.55 -9.62 8.34
CA ALA A 28 2.63 -8.66 8.55
C ALA A 28 3.89 -9.09 7.81
N ALA A 29 4.30 -10.36 7.90
CA ALA A 29 5.45 -10.89 7.16
C ALA A 29 5.29 -10.74 5.64
N ALA A 30 4.12 -11.10 5.09
CA ALA A 30 3.86 -10.95 3.66
C ALA A 30 3.85 -9.47 3.22
N LYS A 31 3.19 -8.59 3.99
CA LYS A 31 3.07 -7.16 3.69
C LYS A 31 4.36 -6.37 3.93
N ALA A 32 5.26 -6.86 4.78
CA ALA A 32 6.62 -6.36 4.89
C ALA A 32 7.48 -6.87 3.71
N GLY A 33 7.34 -8.16 3.35
CA GLY A 33 8.09 -8.80 2.28
C GLY A 33 7.91 -8.12 0.92
N LEU A 34 6.70 -7.68 0.60
CA LEU A 34 6.44 -6.91 -0.64
C LEU A 34 7.19 -5.58 -0.71
N ILE A 35 7.55 -4.97 0.44
CA ILE A 35 8.33 -3.73 0.46
C ILE A 35 9.76 -4.05 0.04
N GLY A 36 10.35 -5.11 0.62
CA GLY A 36 11.67 -5.60 0.22
C GLY A 36 11.71 -6.00 -1.25
N PHE A 37 10.71 -6.76 -1.70
CA PHE A 37 10.56 -7.15 -3.11
C PHE A 37 10.50 -5.94 -4.04
N SER A 38 9.66 -4.95 -3.73
CA SER A 38 9.49 -3.77 -4.58
C SER A 38 10.77 -2.96 -4.68
N LYS A 39 11.49 -2.78 -3.57
CA LYS A 39 12.80 -2.10 -3.52
C LYS A 39 13.87 -2.82 -4.36
N SER A 40 13.96 -4.14 -4.24
CA SER A 40 14.90 -4.94 -5.03
C SER A 40 14.58 -4.84 -6.53
N LEU A 41 13.32 -5.06 -6.90
CA LEU A 41 12.89 -5.01 -8.29
C LEU A 41 13.07 -3.61 -8.89
N ALA A 42 12.76 -2.54 -8.15
CA ALA A 42 13.00 -1.16 -8.57
C ALA A 42 14.45 -0.96 -9.03
N ARG A 43 15.43 -1.47 -8.27
CA ARG A 43 16.86 -1.36 -8.59
C ARG A 43 17.24 -2.12 -9.86
N GLU A 44 16.61 -3.25 -10.11
CA GLU A 44 16.89 -4.08 -11.30
C GLU A 44 16.39 -3.44 -12.60
N ILE A 45 15.26 -2.72 -12.55
CA ILE A 45 14.55 -2.28 -13.77
C ILE A 45 14.42 -0.75 -13.93
N ALA A 46 14.88 0.06 -12.96
CA ALA A 46 14.82 1.53 -13.02
C ALA A 46 15.46 2.12 -14.30
N SER A 47 16.61 1.58 -14.73
CA SER A 47 17.32 2.03 -15.94
C SER A 47 16.53 1.84 -17.23
N ARG A 48 15.39 1.13 -17.17
CA ARG A 48 14.44 0.90 -18.26
C ARG A 48 13.19 1.78 -18.13
N GLY A 49 13.20 2.85 -17.34
CA GLY A 49 12.07 3.77 -17.21
C GLY A 49 10.84 3.14 -16.54
N ILE A 50 11.06 2.13 -15.69
CA ILE A 50 10.00 1.44 -14.95
C ILE A 50 10.14 1.78 -13.48
N THR A 51 9.04 2.21 -12.85
CA THR A 51 8.99 2.42 -11.40
C THR A 51 8.25 1.27 -10.70
N VAL A 52 8.66 0.97 -9.48
CA VAL A 52 8.07 -0.08 -8.64
C VAL A 52 7.82 0.51 -7.25
N ASN A 53 6.55 0.63 -6.87
CA ASN A 53 6.14 1.32 -5.65
C ASN A 53 5.13 0.47 -4.86
N VAL A 54 4.95 0.83 -3.59
CA VAL A 54 3.97 0.24 -2.69
C VAL A 54 3.05 1.33 -2.16
N VAL A 55 1.74 1.11 -2.23
CA VAL A 55 0.76 1.89 -1.48
C VAL A 55 0.38 1.07 -0.26
N ALA A 56 0.54 1.61 0.95
CA ALA A 56 0.25 0.89 2.20
C ALA A 56 -0.96 1.51 2.91
N PRO A 57 -2.19 1.03 2.64
CA PRO A 57 -3.38 1.53 3.32
C PRO A 57 -3.35 1.25 4.82
N GLY A 58 -3.94 2.18 5.58
CA GLY A 58 -4.41 1.92 6.94
C GLY A 58 -5.75 1.17 6.92
N PHE A 59 -6.65 1.51 7.85
CA PHE A 59 -7.99 0.93 7.87
C PHE A 59 -8.90 1.63 6.84
N ILE A 60 -9.48 0.84 5.94
CA ILE A 60 -10.33 1.30 4.83
C ILE A 60 -11.73 0.72 5.01
N GLU A 61 -12.75 1.53 4.76
CA GLU A 61 -14.15 1.11 4.77
C GLU A 61 -14.39 0.08 3.65
N THR A 62 -14.73 -1.14 4.05
CA THR A 62 -14.97 -2.31 3.20
C THR A 62 -16.05 -3.17 3.83
N ASP A 63 -16.59 -4.14 3.11
CA ASP A 63 -17.57 -5.07 3.70
C ASP A 63 -17.01 -5.84 4.92
N MET A 64 -15.68 -6.07 4.98
CA MET A 64 -15.04 -6.67 6.14
C MET A 64 -15.02 -5.73 7.36
N THR A 65 -14.76 -4.44 7.19
CA THR A 65 -14.77 -3.48 8.32
C THR A 65 -16.17 -3.13 8.78
N ARG A 66 -17.17 -3.19 7.89
CA ARG A 66 -18.59 -3.05 8.23
C ARG A 66 -19.11 -4.19 9.11
N ALA A 67 -18.47 -5.36 9.03
CA ALA A 67 -18.80 -6.52 9.86
C ALA A 67 -18.19 -6.47 11.28
N LEU A 68 -17.35 -5.47 11.57
CA LEU A 68 -16.79 -5.28 12.91
C LEU A 68 -17.87 -4.82 13.88
N ASN A 69 -17.76 -5.25 15.14
CA ASN A 69 -18.62 -4.72 16.19
C ASN A 69 -18.16 -3.31 16.63
N GLU A 70 -18.98 -2.64 17.43
CA GLU A 70 -18.75 -1.26 17.81
C GLU A 70 -17.46 -1.07 18.62
N ASP A 71 -17.11 -2.03 19.50
CA ASP A 71 -15.88 -1.98 20.30
C ASP A 71 -14.63 -2.10 19.41
N GLN A 72 -14.65 -3.02 18.45
CA GLN A 72 -13.57 -3.20 17.46
C GLN A 72 -13.41 -1.95 16.60
N ARG A 73 -14.52 -1.38 16.14
CA ARG A 73 -14.51 -0.16 15.32
C ARG A 73 -13.98 1.03 16.11
N SER A 74 -14.42 1.20 17.35
CA SER A 74 -13.97 2.27 18.25
C SER A 74 -12.49 2.14 18.58
N GLY A 75 -12.00 0.92 18.83
CA GLY A 75 -10.58 0.65 19.06
C GLY A 75 -9.71 1.03 17.86
N ILE A 76 -10.15 0.67 16.65
CA ILE A 76 -9.47 1.09 15.41
C ILE A 76 -9.46 2.61 15.26
N LEU A 77 -10.60 3.28 15.47
CA LEU A 77 -10.70 4.72 15.31
C LEU A 77 -9.86 5.50 16.32
N ALA A 78 -9.66 4.95 17.53
CA ALA A 78 -8.76 5.53 18.53
C ALA A 78 -7.28 5.53 18.07
N GLU A 79 -6.89 4.58 17.23
CA GLU A 79 -5.55 4.51 16.65
C GLU A 79 -5.38 5.36 15.38
N VAL A 80 -6.48 5.87 14.81
CA VAL A 80 -6.46 6.66 13.56
C VAL A 80 -6.67 8.14 13.89
N PRO A 81 -5.61 8.99 13.83
CA PRO A 81 -5.72 10.40 14.20
C PRO A 81 -6.73 11.20 13.38
N ALA A 82 -7.05 10.76 12.16
CA ALA A 82 -8.08 11.38 11.31
C ALA A 82 -9.51 11.11 11.79
N GLY A 83 -9.71 10.23 12.78
CA GLY A 83 -11.01 9.93 13.38
C GLY A 83 -12.00 9.23 12.44
N ARG A 84 -11.52 8.66 11.32
CA ARG A 84 -12.35 7.97 10.32
C ARG A 84 -11.57 6.85 9.63
N LEU A 85 -12.31 5.89 9.08
CA LEU A 85 -11.75 4.97 8.10
C LEU A 85 -11.49 5.72 6.78
N GLY A 86 -10.48 5.27 6.04
CA GLY A 86 -10.26 5.73 4.67
C GLY A 86 -11.30 5.15 3.71
N ASP A 87 -11.53 5.83 2.60
CA ASP A 87 -12.36 5.31 1.50
C ASP A 87 -11.48 4.62 0.44
N ALA A 88 -12.05 3.63 -0.26
CA ALA A 88 -11.34 2.92 -1.33
C ALA A 88 -10.86 3.88 -2.44
N GLN A 89 -11.61 4.95 -2.73
CA GLN A 89 -11.26 5.96 -3.70
C GLN A 89 -10.01 6.75 -3.29
N GLU A 90 -9.75 6.94 -2.00
CA GLU A 90 -8.53 7.62 -1.52
C GLU A 90 -7.28 6.79 -1.85
N ILE A 91 -7.37 5.46 -1.73
CA ILE A 91 -6.30 4.56 -2.14
C ILE A 91 -6.17 4.52 -3.66
N ALA A 92 -7.28 4.49 -4.39
CA ALA A 92 -7.27 4.55 -5.85
C ALA A 92 -6.59 5.83 -6.37
N ASN A 93 -6.82 6.97 -5.72
CA ASN A 93 -6.17 8.24 -6.07
C ASN A 93 -4.65 8.18 -5.87
N ALA A 94 -4.18 7.58 -4.78
CA ALA A 94 -2.74 7.39 -4.56
C ALA A 94 -2.10 6.47 -5.61
N VAL A 95 -2.80 5.38 -5.99
CA VAL A 95 -2.37 4.49 -7.08
C VAL A 95 -2.35 5.23 -8.42
N ALA A 96 -3.39 6.01 -8.73
CA ALA A 96 -3.48 6.78 -9.98
C ALA A 96 -2.34 7.80 -10.09
N PHE A 97 -2.01 8.50 -9.00
CA PHE A 97 -0.85 9.38 -8.94
C PHE A 97 0.45 8.63 -9.25
N LEU A 98 0.71 7.51 -8.58
CA LEU A 98 1.92 6.70 -8.82
C LEU A 98 1.97 6.09 -10.23
N ALA A 99 0.81 5.88 -10.85
CA ALA A 99 0.70 5.38 -12.21
C ALA A 99 0.94 6.48 -13.27
N SER A 100 0.85 7.75 -12.90
CA SER A 100 1.00 8.89 -13.79
C SER A 100 2.46 9.19 -14.16
N ASP A 101 2.66 10.14 -15.07
CA ASP A 101 3.98 10.68 -15.41
C ASP A 101 4.50 11.67 -14.35
N GLU A 102 3.63 12.25 -13.53
CA GLU A 102 4.03 13.14 -12.42
C GLU A 102 4.86 12.40 -11.36
N ALA A 103 4.67 11.08 -11.24
CA ALA A 103 5.41 10.21 -10.34
C ALA A 103 6.63 9.52 -11.01
N ALA A 104 7.06 9.96 -12.19
CA ALA A 104 8.13 9.28 -12.94
C ALA A 104 9.48 9.18 -12.20
N TYR A 105 9.71 10.02 -11.19
CA TYR A 105 10.93 10.01 -10.37
C TYR A 105 10.75 9.37 -8.98
N ILE A 106 9.56 8.87 -8.66
CA ILE A 106 9.28 8.18 -7.40
C ILE A 106 9.63 6.70 -7.58
N ASN A 107 10.86 6.33 -7.21
CA ASN A 107 11.37 4.97 -7.38
C ASN A 107 12.62 4.70 -6.50
N ARG A 108 12.47 4.07 -5.31
CA ARG A 108 13.60 3.70 -4.43
C ARG A 108 13.36 2.46 -3.57
#